data_AF-A0A2E5X982-F1
#
_entry.id   AF-A0A2E5X982-F1
#
_cell.length_a   1.000
_cell.length_b   1.000
_cell.length_c   1.000
_cell.angle_alpha   90.00
_cell.angle_beta   90.00
_cell.angle_gamma   90.00
#
_symmetry.space_group_name_H-M   'P 1'
#
loop_
_entity.id
_entity.type
_entity.pdbx_description
1 polymer ?
#
loop_
_entity_poly.entity_id
_entity_poly.type
_entity_poly.pdbx_seq_one_letter_code
_entity_poly.pdbx_strand_id
1 'polypeptide(L)'
;MDDDYDHDYEYEEDLLPEQEYDSILSEIYQDFLNYYNGKIKFEDWRCLVDVHYRKKHGVFPPWDGQMESRLKEVAYDIGQELIDKLEQMQAEAEQDEAVQKQSEQLLRHIEQFLEFRTMAMFDKGYPSNRRFQRWEITRFTKDDFSDTEIESGASYDEALEHLQEKGYIHLVERGGKSKYDVFQAVMV
;
A
#
# COMPACT_ATOMS: atom_id res chain seq x y z
N MET A 1 -37.58 -71.31 14.02
CA MET A 1 -38.04 -69.96 13.66
C MET A 1 -36.80 -69.12 13.77
N ASP A 2 -36.20 -68.91 12.61
CA ASP A 2 -34.93 -68.21 12.42
C ASP A 2 -35.23 -66.71 12.45
N ASP A 3 -34.65 -66.01 13.42
CA ASP A 3 -34.63 -64.55 13.44
C ASP A 3 -33.37 -64.10 12.70
N ASP A 4 -33.51 -63.90 11.40
CA ASP A 4 -32.52 -63.21 10.56
C ASP A 4 -32.56 -61.71 10.90
N TYR A 5 -31.66 -61.30 11.80
CA TYR A 5 -31.34 -59.89 12.03
C TYR A 5 -30.46 -59.39 10.87
N ASP A 6 -31.10 -58.95 9.78
CA ASP A 6 -30.47 -58.04 8.81
C ASP A 6 -30.33 -56.67 9.47
N HIS A 7 -29.20 -56.46 10.14
CA HIS A 7 -28.72 -55.12 10.47
C HIS A 7 -28.06 -54.56 9.22
N ASP A 8 -28.83 -53.81 8.43
CA ASP A 8 -28.29 -52.87 7.45
C ASP A 8 -27.47 -51.81 8.21
N TYR A 9 -26.16 -52.04 8.32
CA TYR A 9 -25.23 -50.98 8.69
C TYR A 9 -25.10 -50.05 7.48
N GLU A 10 -25.79 -48.90 7.53
CA GLU A 10 -25.41 -47.75 6.71
C GLU A 10 -23.96 -47.41 7.07
N TYR A 11 -23.01 -47.77 6.20
CA TYR A 11 -21.64 -47.29 6.29
C TYR A 11 -21.69 -45.78 6.04
N GLU A 12 -21.59 -44.96 7.09
CA GLU A 12 -21.14 -43.58 6.95
C GLU A 12 -19.73 -43.67 6.34
N GLU A 13 -19.59 -43.22 5.10
CA GLU A 13 -18.34 -43.25 4.35
C GLU A 13 -17.42 -42.16 4.93
N ASP A 14 -16.79 -42.45 6.06
CA ASP A 14 -15.81 -41.56 6.70
C ASP A 14 -14.66 -41.29 5.72
N LEU A 15 -14.51 -40.02 5.34
CA LEU A 15 -13.42 -39.58 4.47
C LEU A 15 -12.07 -39.88 5.14
N LEU A 16 -11.08 -40.23 4.33
CA LEU A 16 -9.71 -40.32 4.82
C LEU A 16 -9.26 -38.93 5.34
N PRO A 17 -8.45 -38.84 6.41
CA PRO A 17 -8.03 -37.54 6.98
C PRO A 17 -7.39 -36.56 5.98
N GLU A 18 -6.73 -37.08 4.94
CA GLU A 18 -6.14 -36.28 3.86
C GLU A 18 -7.21 -35.70 2.90
N GLN A 19 -8.28 -36.45 2.64
CA GLN A 19 -9.39 -35.99 1.80
C GLN A 19 -10.22 -34.94 2.53
N GLU A 20 -10.45 -35.15 3.84
CA GLU A 20 -11.09 -34.17 4.71
C GLU A 20 -10.30 -32.86 4.75
N TYR A 21 -8.97 -32.94 4.92
CA TYR A 21 -8.06 -31.80 4.88
C TYR A 21 -8.18 -31.00 3.57
N ASP A 22 -8.05 -31.66 2.42
CA ASP A 22 -8.10 -31.01 1.12
C ASP A 22 -9.48 -30.39 0.84
N SER A 23 -10.56 -31.06 1.27
CA SER A 23 -11.93 -30.53 1.14
C SER A 23 -12.10 -29.25 1.94
N ILE A 24 -11.75 -29.28 3.24
CA ILE A 24 -11.88 -28.12 4.13
C ILE A 24 -11.06 -26.95 3.60
N LEU A 25 -9.81 -27.16 3.20
CA LEU A 25 -8.98 -26.08 2.68
C LEU A 25 -9.51 -25.51 1.37
N SER A 26 -10.01 -26.35 0.48
CA SER A 26 -10.58 -25.90 -0.78
C SER A 26 -11.78 -25.00 -0.54
N GLU A 27 -12.67 -25.38 0.37
CA GLU A 27 -13.84 -24.58 0.76
C GLU A 27 -13.43 -23.23 1.37
N ILE A 28 -12.52 -23.25 2.36
CA ILE A 28 -12.04 -22.02 3.01
C ILE A 28 -11.35 -21.10 1.99
N TYR A 29 -10.57 -21.66 1.06
CA TYR A 29 -9.92 -20.89 0.03
C TYR A 29 -10.92 -20.20 -0.91
N GLN A 30 -11.96 -20.91 -1.34
CA GLN A 30 -13.00 -20.32 -2.19
C GLN A 30 -13.74 -19.20 -1.45
N ASP A 31 -14.01 -19.36 -0.15
CA ASP A 31 -14.61 -18.29 0.64
C ASP A 31 -13.67 -17.09 0.77
N PHE A 32 -12.39 -17.33 1.09
CA PHE A 32 -11.36 -16.29 1.17
C PHE A 32 -11.25 -15.47 -0.13
N LEU A 33 -11.33 -16.11 -1.30
CA LEU A 33 -11.29 -15.42 -2.60
C LEU A 33 -12.45 -14.44 -2.81
N ASN A 34 -13.56 -14.57 -2.10
CA ASN A 34 -14.66 -13.60 -2.18
C ASN A 34 -14.29 -12.25 -1.55
N TYR A 35 -13.32 -12.24 -0.62
CA TYR A 35 -12.86 -11.04 0.08
C TYR A 35 -11.49 -10.55 -0.42
N TYR A 36 -10.68 -11.45 -0.97
CA TYR A 36 -9.33 -11.12 -1.42
C TYR A 36 -9.28 -10.71 -2.89
N ASN A 37 -9.04 -9.42 -3.13
CA ASN A 37 -8.92 -8.84 -4.47
C ASN A 37 -7.52 -8.97 -5.11
N GLY A 38 -6.59 -9.67 -4.45
CA GLY A 38 -5.23 -9.90 -4.95
C GLY A 38 -5.10 -11.13 -5.83
N LYS A 39 -3.87 -11.45 -6.23
CA LYS A 39 -3.54 -12.68 -6.98
C LYS A 39 -2.71 -13.60 -6.12
N ILE A 40 -3.31 -14.68 -5.66
CA ILE A 40 -2.63 -15.80 -5.00
C ILE A 40 -3.14 -17.10 -5.59
N LYS A 41 -2.28 -18.12 -5.71
CA LYS A 41 -2.70 -19.46 -6.12
C LYS A 41 -3.05 -20.27 -4.89
N PHE A 42 -3.95 -21.24 -5.06
CA PHE A 42 -4.34 -22.16 -3.98
C PHE A 42 -3.12 -22.79 -3.31
N GLU A 43 -2.16 -23.27 -4.09
CA GLU A 43 -0.95 -23.93 -3.57
C GLU A 43 -0.07 -23.00 -2.72
N ASP A 44 0.06 -21.74 -3.13
CA ASP A 44 0.86 -20.75 -2.40
C ASP A 44 0.15 -20.37 -1.10
N TRP A 45 -1.18 -20.19 -1.15
CA TRP A 45 -2.00 -19.94 0.03
C TRP A 45 -1.99 -21.13 1.01
N ARG A 46 -2.18 -22.36 0.50
CA ARG A 46 -2.13 -23.60 1.29
C ARG A 46 -0.79 -23.72 2.01
N CYS A 47 0.32 -23.45 1.32
CA CYS A 47 1.64 -23.47 1.92
C CYS A 47 1.75 -22.49 3.10
N LEU A 48 1.20 -21.28 3.00
CA LEU A 48 1.18 -20.32 4.11
C LEU A 48 0.38 -20.85 5.29
N VAL A 49 -0.83 -21.35 5.03
CA VAL A 49 -1.69 -21.95 6.06
C VAL A 49 -0.99 -23.11 6.76
N ASP A 50 -0.40 -24.04 6.00
CA ASP A 50 0.35 -25.20 6.52
C ASP A 50 1.52 -24.78 7.41
N VAL A 51 2.32 -23.81 6.96
CA VAL A 51 3.47 -23.30 7.72
C VAL A 51 3.01 -22.66 9.02
N HIS A 52 1.97 -21.85 8.99
CA HIS A 52 1.43 -21.21 10.19
C HIS A 52 0.79 -22.21 11.14
N TYR A 53 0.05 -23.18 10.61
CA TYR A 53 -0.58 -24.25 11.38
C TYR A 53 0.48 -25.03 12.17
N ARG A 54 1.56 -25.46 11.51
CA ARG A 54 2.64 -26.19 12.15
C ARG A 54 3.41 -25.35 13.17
N LYS A 55 3.62 -24.06 12.90
CA LYS A 55 4.23 -23.15 13.87
C LYS A 55 3.37 -22.98 15.12
N LYS A 56 2.04 -22.91 14.97
CA LYS A 56 1.09 -22.66 16.06
C LYS A 56 0.79 -23.92 16.88
N HIS A 57 0.67 -25.08 16.23
CA HIS A 57 0.19 -26.31 16.85
C HIS A 57 1.23 -27.45 16.93
N GLY A 58 2.36 -27.33 16.23
CA GLY A 58 3.45 -28.32 16.29
C GLY A 58 3.15 -29.65 15.61
N VAL A 59 2.05 -29.76 14.86
CA VAL A 59 1.57 -30.98 14.20
C VAL A 59 1.10 -30.67 12.78
N PHE A 60 1.08 -31.70 11.94
CA PHE A 60 0.49 -31.62 10.61
C PHE A 60 -1.03 -31.70 10.69
N PRO A 61 -1.78 -30.95 9.84
CA PRO A 61 -3.24 -30.95 9.91
C PRO A 61 -3.88 -32.34 9.85
N PRO A 62 -3.52 -33.26 8.92
CA PRO A 62 -4.15 -34.58 8.85
C PRO A 62 -3.92 -35.48 10.07
N TRP A 63 -3.00 -35.10 10.97
CA TRP A 63 -2.68 -35.86 12.18
C TRP A 63 -3.27 -35.21 13.44
N ASP A 64 -4.05 -34.13 13.29
CA ASP A 64 -4.65 -33.39 14.38
C ASP A 64 -6.14 -33.77 14.54
N GLY A 65 -6.51 -34.28 15.72
CA GLY A 65 -7.92 -34.58 16.03
C GLY A 65 -8.81 -33.33 16.18
N GLN A 66 -8.24 -32.13 16.12
CA GLN A 66 -8.97 -30.85 16.09
C GLN A 66 -8.70 -30.08 14.79
N MET A 67 -8.33 -30.79 13.72
CA MET A 67 -7.93 -30.23 12.42
C MET A 67 -8.92 -29.19 11.92
N GLU A 68 -10.20 -29.54 11.77
CA GLU A 68 -11.19 -28.66 11.15
C GLU A 68 -11.25 -27.27 11.81
N SER A 69 -11.41 -27.22 13.14
CA SER A 69 -11.51 -25.95 13.86
C SER A 69 -10.23 -25.13 13.79
N ARG A 70 -9.07 -25.77 13.96
CA ARG A 70 -7.77 -25.07 13.96
C ARG A 70 -7.39 -24.60 12.57
N LEU A 71 -7.75 -25.36 11.53
CA LEU A 71 -7.44 -25.05 10.15
C LEU A 71 -8.26 -23.85 9.69
N LYS A 72 -9.54 -23.80 10.07
CA LYS A 72 -10.39 -22.61 9.88
C LYS A 72 -9.81 -21.37 10.56
N GLU A 73 -9.36 -21.49 11.81
CA GLU A 73 -8.75 -20.39 12.55
C GLU A 73 -7.47 -19.87 11.87
N VAL A 74 -6.53 -20.77 11.56
CA VAL A 74 -5.26 -20.39 10.93
C VAL A 74 -5.46 -19.83 9.53
N ALA A 75 -6.37 -20.40 8.75
CA ALA A 75 -6.70 -19.93 7.42
C ALA A 75 -7.33 -18.53 7.45
N TYR A 76 -8.17 -18.25 8.45
CA TYR A 76 -8.72 -16.91 8.67
C TYR A 76 -7.62 -15.90 9.04
N ASP A 77 -6.74 -16.24 9.99
CA ASP A 77 -5.61 -15.39 10.39
C ASP A 77 -4.76 -15.01 9.16
N ILE A 78 -4.40 -16.01 8.33
CA ILE A 78 -3.62 -15.80 7.11
C ILE A 78 -4.39 -14.98 6.07
N GLY A 79 -5.68 -15.24 5.92
CA GLY A 79 -6.54 -14.50 5.01
C GLY A 79 -6.57 -13.01 5.36
N GLN A 80 -6.78 -12.70 6.64
CA GLN A 80 -6.78 -11.31 7.12
C GLN A 80 -5.42 -10.65 6.94
N GLU A 81 -4.32 -11.32 7.29
CA GLU A 81 -2.97 -10.78 7.07
C GLU A 81 -2.69 -10.45 5.60
N LEU A 82 -3.18 -11.26 4.66
CA LEU A 82 -3.01 -11.03 3.22
C LEU A 82 -3.86 -9.85 2.72
N ILE A 83 -5.08 -9.71 3.23
CA ILE A 83 -5.96 -8.58 2.92
C ILE A 83 -5.34 -7.29 3.44
N ASP A 84 -4.94 -7.24 4.71
CA ASP A 84 -4.34 -6.07 5.34
C ASP A 84 -3.07 -5.61 4.59
N LYS A 85 -2.22 -6.56 4.19
CA LYS A 85 -1.02 -6.26 3.39
C LYS A 85 -1.37 -5.70 2.02
N LEU A 86 -2.41 -6.21 1.38
CA LEU A 86 -2.84 -5.71 0.07
C LEU A 86 -3.40 -4.29 0.18
N GLU A 87 -4.24 -4.03 1.18
CA GLU A 87 -4.80 -2.70 1.45
C GLU A 87 -3.70 -1.69 1.77
N GLN A 88 -2.71 -2.08 2.59
CA GLN A 88 -1.56 -1.24 2.88
C GLN A 88 -0.76 -0.92 1.61
N MET A 89 -0.47 -1.91 0.77
CA MET A 89 0.25 -1.69 -0.50
C MET A 89 -0.52 -0.76 -1.45
N GLN A 90 -1.85 -0.86 -1.47
CA GLN A 90 -2.70 0.02 -2.28
C GLN A 90 -2.68 1.46 -1.73
N ALA A 91 -2.83 1.63 -0.42
CA ALA A 91 -2.76 2.93 0.23
C ALA A 91 -1.40 3.62 0.01
N GLU A 92 -0.29 2.88 0.13
CA GLU A 92 1.06 3.39 -0.16
C GLU A 92 1.19 3.83 -1.63
N ALA A 93 0.69 3.03 -2.58
CA ALA A 93 0.72 3.38 -4.00
C ALA A 93 -0.15 4.60 -4.34
N GLU A 94 -1.33 4.73 -3.72
CA GLU A 94 -2.20 5.90 -3.86
C GLU A 94 -1.54 7.17 -3.31
N GLN A 95 -0.87 7.05 -2.16
CA GLN A 95 -0.11 8.15 -1.56
C GLN A 95 1.05 8.57 -2.47
N ASP A 96 1.83 7.63 -2.99
CA ASP A 96 2.94 7.90 -3.92
C ASP A 96 2.44 8.62 -5.19
N GLU A 97 1.31 8.18 -5.76
CA GLU A 97 0.69 8.84 -6.92
C GLU A 97 0.22 10.26 -6.58
N ALA A 98 -0.37 10.47 -5.38
CA ALA A 98 -0.79 11.78 -4.92
C ALA A 98 0.40 12.75 -4.77
N VAL A 99 1.48 12.30 -4.11
CA VAL A 99 2.71 13.08 -3.95
C VAL A 99 3.33 13.40 -5.31
N GLN A 100 3.33 12.45 -6.25
CA GLN A 100 3.83 12.70 -7.60
C GLN A 100 3.01 13.79 -8.31
N LYS A 101 1.68 13.71 -8.31
CA LYS A 101 0.80 14.71 -8.94
C LYS A 101 1.02 16.10 -8.36
N GLN A 102 1.07 16.21 -7.03
CA GLN A 102 1.33 17.49 -6.37
C GLN A 102 2.72 18.04 -6.67
N SER A 103 3.74 17.17 -6.75
CA SER A 103 5.10 17.56 -7.14
C SER A 103 5.13 18.15 -8.54
N GLU A 104 4.45 17.51 -9.50
CA GLU A 104 4.34 18.01 -10.87
C GLU A 104 3.63 19.38 -10.93
N GLN A 105 2.58 19.56 -10.13
CA GLN A 105 1.87 20.84 -10.04
C GLN A 105 2.73 21.93 -9.40
N LEU A 106 3.44 21.61 -8.31
CA LEU A 106 4.39 22.51 -7.67
C LEU A 106 5.51 22.94 -8.62
N LEU A 107 6.02 21.99 -9.42
CA LEU A 107 7.06 22.27 -10.42
C LEU A 107 6.58 23.28 -11.45
N ARG A 108 5.37 23.10 -12.00
CA ARG A 108 4.76 24.07 -12.93
C ARG A 108 4.61 25.45 -12.32
N HIS A 109 4.23 25.55 -11.05
CA HIS A 109 4.14 26.84 -10.37
C HIS A 109 5.50 27.50 -10.15
N ILE A 110 6.54 26.71 -9.83
CA ILE A 110 7.91 27.21 -9.75
C ILE A 110 8.35 27.77 -11.10
N GLU A 111 8.07 27.08 -12.20
CA GLU A 111 8.38 27.57 -13.54
C GLU A 111 7.65 28.88 -13.86
N GLN A 112 6.33 28.92 -13.69
CA GLN A 112 5.53 30.12 -13.92
C GLN A 112 6.00 31.30 -13.08
N PHE A 113 6.36 31.07 -11.82
CA PHE A 113 6.94 32.09 -10.96
C PHE A 113 8.27 32.62 -11.50
N LEU A 114 9.17 31.72 -11.93
CA LEU A 114 10.47 32.10 -12.47
C LEU A 114 10.34 32.84 -13.82
N GLU A 115 9.42 32.43 -14.68
CA GLU A 115 9.07 33.12 -15.93
C GLU A 115 8.50 34.51 -15.65
N PHE A 116 7.51 34.61 -14.77
CA PHE A 116 6.92 35.88 -14.35
C PHE A 116 7.98 36.82 -13.80
N ARG A 117 8.88 36.33 -12.95
CA ARG A 117 9.98 37.14 -12.39
C ARG A 117 10.93 37.61 -13.48
N THR A 118 11.23 36.76 -14.46
CA THR A 118 12.06 37.13 -15.62
C THR A 118 11.39 38.22 -16.45
N MET A 119 10.08 38.10 -16.69
CA MET A 119 9.29 39.11 -17.41
C MET A 119 9.17 40.44 -16.65
N ALA A 120 8.94 40.39 -15.33
CA ALA A 120 8.79 41.58 -14.50
C ALA A 120 10.12 42.28 -14.19
N MET A 121 11.26 41.58 -14.26
CA MET A 121 12.60 42.12 -13.99
C MET A 121 13.42 42.45 -15.25
N PHE A 122 12.79 42.60 -16.43
CA PHE A 122 13.44 43.15 -17.63
C PHE A 122 13.96 44.58 -17.36
N ASP A 123 15.13 44.76 -16.72
CA ASP A 123 15.98 45.94 -16.94
C ASP A 123 17.42 45.99 -16.36
N LYS A 124 18.05 44.90 -15.87
CA LYS A 124 19.42 45.04 -15.28
C LYS A 124 20.45 43.98 -15.63
N GLY A 125 20.36 43.30 -16.77
CA GLY A 125 21.51 42.58 -17.36
C GLY A 125 22.13 41.45 -16.53
N TYR A 126 21.46 40.94 -15.49
CA TYR A 126 21.90 39.74 -14.77
C TYR A 126 21.14 38.52 -15.30
N PRO A 127 21.85 37.41 -15.59
CA PRO A 127 21.19 36.19 -16.04
C PRO A 127 20.21 35.72 -14.96
N SER A 128 19.04 35.28 -15.42
CA SER A 128 17.93 34.74 -14.65
C SER A 128 18.40 33.97 -13.42
N ASN A 129 18.27 34.59 -12.25
CA ASN A 129 18.44 33.85 -11.02
C ASN A 129 17.35 32.76 -11.04
N ARG A 130 17.70 31.48 -10.99
CA ARG A 130 16.73 30.37 -10.85
C ARG A 130 16.49 30.02 -9.38
N ARG A 131 16.95 30.88 -8.47
CA ARG A 131 16.75 30.73 -7.03
C ARG A 131 15.46 31.38 -6.56
N PHE A 132 14.83 30.77 -5.58
CA PHE A 132 13.62 31.27 -4.93
C PHE A 132 13.65 30.90 -3.45
N GLN A 133 13.01 31.71 -2.63
CA GLN A 133 12.74 31.38 -1.23
C GLN A 133 11.43 30.61 -1.12
N ARG A 134 11.35 29.66 -0.18
CA ARG A 134 10.17 28.82 0.03
C ARG A 134 8.88 29.64 0.13
N TRP A 135 8.89 30.72 0.92
CA TRP A 135 7.70 31.58 1.09
C TRP A 135 7.26 32.30 -0.19
N GLU A 136 8.15 32.54 -1.16
CA GLU A 136 7.78 33.18 -2.43
C GLU A 136 6.88 32.26 -3.25
N ILE A 137 7.24 30.98 -3.32
CA ILE A 137 6.44 29.96 -3.99
C ILE A 137 5.16 29.69 -3.21
N THR A 138 5.23 29.45 -1.89
CA THR A 138 4.02 29.23 -1.08
C THR A 138 3.01 30.37 -1.24
N ARG A 139 3.47 31.63 -1.35
CA ARG A 139 2.58 32.78 -1.60
C ARG A 139 2.01 32.79 -3.01
N PHE A 140 2.78 32.35 -4.00
CA PHE A 140 2.34 32.26 -5.40
C PHE A 140 1.34 31.13 -5.62
N THR A 141 1.44 30.04 -4.85
CA THR A 141 0.60 28.83 -4.95
C THR A 141 -0.52 28.77 -3.91
N LYS A 142 -0.80 29.88 -3.22
CA LYS A 142 -1.70 29.95 -2.06
C LYS A 142 -3.15 29.57 -2.36
N ASP A 143 -3.55 29.63 -3.64
CA ASP A 143 -4.89 29.29 -4.09
C ASP A 143 -5.04 27.80 -4.47
N ASP A 144 -3.92 27.10 -4.73
CA ASP A 144 -3.94 25.71 -5.21
C ASP A 144 -3.75 24.69 -4.08
N PHE A 145 -2.86 24.97 -3.12
CA PHE A 145 -2.69 24.15 -1.92
C PHE A 145 -3.69 24.57 -0.85
N SER A 146 -4.96 24.23 -1.06
CA SER A 146 -6.02 24.45 -0.07
C SER A 146 -6.00 23.37 1.02
N ASP A 147 -6.58 23.68 2.20
CA ASP A 147 -6.62 22.81 3.38
C ASP A 147 -7.16 21.38 3.10
N THR A 148 -7.87 21.16 1.99
CA THR A 148 -8.37 19.86 1.53
C THR A 148 -7.30 18.89 1.03
N GLU A 149 -6.12 19.36 0.58
CA GLU A 149 -5.03 18.48 0.11
C GLU A 149 -4.17 17.96 1.28
N ILE A 150 -4.24 18.63 2.44
CA ILE A 150 -3.66 18.14 3.70
C ILE A 150 -4.41 16.88 4.18
N GLU A 151 -5.71 16.76 3.86
CA GLU A 151 -6.52 15.58 4.19
C GLU A 151 -6.22 14.36 3.30
N SER A 152 -5.64 14.55 2.10
CA SER A 152 -5.22 13.43 1.22
C SER A 152 -3.84 12.85 1.55
N GLY A 153 -3.18 13.33 2.61
CA GLY A 153 -1.89 12.81 3.05
C GLY A 153 -0.70 13.16 2.15
N ALA A 154 -0.87 14.13 1.25
CA ALA A 154 0.16 14.68 0.38
C ALA A 154 0.26 16.18 0.66
N SER A 155 1.33 16.61 1.33
CA SER A 155 1.50 18.02 1.72
C SER A 155 2.44 18.79 0.79
N TYR A 156 2.36 20.13 0.80
CA TYR A 156 3.34 20.99 0.11
C TYR A 156 4.79 20.60 0.44
N ASP A 157 5.04 20.15 1.68
CA ASP A 157 6.37 19.77 2.16
C ASP A 157 6.84 18.47 1.52
N GLU A 158 5.96 17.47 1.40
CA GLU A 158 6.26 16.19 0.73
C GLU A 158 6.47 16.37 -0.77
N ALA A 159 5.67 17.22 -1.42
CA ALA A 159 5.89 17.57 -2.82
C ALA A 159 7.25 18.28 -3.03
N LEU A 160 7.62 19.17 -2.10
CA LEU A 160 8.91 19.87 -2.14
C LEU A 160 10.08 18.89 -1.92
N GLU A 161 9.96 17.98 -0.95
CA GLU A 161 10.96 16.94 -0.68
C GLU A 161 11.12 16.00 -1.88
N HIS A 162 10.02 15.53 -2.46
CA HIS A 162 10.05 14.69 -3.65
C HIS A 162 10.72 15.40 -4.84
N LEU A 163 10.47 16.70 -5.06
CA LEU A 163 11.18 17.48 -6.08
C LEU A 163 12.69 17.61 -5.80
N GLN A 164 13.11 17.68 -4.53
CA GLN A 164 14.52 17.66 -4.15
C GLN A 164 15.17 16.31 -4.44
N GLU A 165 14.51 15.22 -4.06
CA GLU A 165 15.00 13.85 -4.28
C GLU A 165 15.16 13.52 -5.75
N LYS A 166 14.21 13.93 -6.59
CA LYS A 166 14.29 13.79 -8.06
C LYS A 166 15.31 14.73 -8.71
N GLY A 167 15.86 15.68 -7.96
CA GLY A 167 16.89 16.60 -8.44
C GLY A 167 16.38 17.78 -9.27
N TYR A 168 15.08 18.03 -9.30
CA TYR A 168 14.49 19.19 -9.99
C TYR A 168 14.86 20.51 -9.29
N ILE A 169 14.96 20.46 -7.95
CA ILE A 169 15.37 21.61 -7.13
C ILE A 169 16.47 21.21 -6.15
N HIS A 170 17.30 22.18 -5.76
CA HIS A 170 18.33 22.00 -4.74
C HIS A 170 18.20 23.05 -3.66
N LEU A 171 18.27 22.63 -2.40
CA LEU A 171 18.42 23.55 -1.27
C LEU A 171 19.85 24.10 -1.27
N VAL A 172 19.98 25.40 -1.48
CA VAL A 172 21.28 26.10 -1.57
C VAL A 172 21.65 26.73 -0.23
N GLU A 173 20.67 27.26 0.49
CA GLU A 173 20.89 27.94 1.77
C GLU A 173 19.72 27.67 2.72
N ARG A 174 20.05 27.27 3.96
CA ARG A 174 19.06 27.15 5.03
C ARG A 174 18.84 28.51 5.68
N GLY A 175 17.59 28.94 5.74
CA GLY A 175 17.20 30.14 6.45
C GLY A 175 17.12 29.90 7.96
N GLY A 176 17.04 30.98 8.75
CA GLY A 176 16.79 30.88 10.19
C GLY A 176 15.43 30.25 10.54
N LYS A 177 14.53 30.13 9.57
CA LYS A 177 13.29 29.35 9.60
C LYS A 177 13.08 28.73 8.21
N SER A 178 12.42 27.57 8.13
CA SER A 178 12.20 26.83 6.88
C SER A 178 11.58 27.67 5.76
N LYS A 179 10.66 28.58 6.08
CA LYS A 179 10.06 29.49 5.09
C LYS A 179 11.07 30.40 4.37
N TYR A 180 12.25 30.62 4.94
CA TYR A 180 13.33 31.43 4.37
C TYR A 180 14.41 30.60 3.68
N ASP A 181 14.23 29.28 3.58
CA ASP A 181 15.14 28.42 2.84
C ASP A 181 15.18 28.84 1.36
N VAL A 182 16.40 28.88 0.81
CA VAL A 182 16.67 29.26 -0.57
C VAL A 182 16.92 28.01 -1.40
N PHE A 183 16.09 27.82 -2.41
CA PHE A 183 16.20 26.75 -3.38
C PHE A 183 16.72 27.28 -4.71
N GLN A 184 17.30 26.41 -5.53
CA GLN A 184 17.66 26.65 -6.91
C GLN A 184 17.00 25.59 -7.78
N ALA A 185 16.24 26.01 -8.79
CA ALA A 185 15.72 25.11 -9.82
C ALA A 185 16.85 24.74 -10.80
N VAL A 186 17.11 23.44 -10.96
CA VAL A 186 18.31 22.91 -11.63
C VAL A 186 18.04 22.63 -13.10
N MET A 187 16.96 21.90 -13.37
CA MET A 187 16.47 21.55 -14.70
C MET A 187 14.96 21.36 -14.59
N VAL A 188 14.22 21.90 -15.54
CA VAL A 188 12.92 21.37 -15.96
C VAL A 188 13.04 21.05 -17.44
#